data_AF-A0A656GC59-F1
#
_entry.id   AF-A0A656GC59-F1
#
_cell.length_a   1.000
_cell.length_b   1.000
_cell.length_c   1.000
_cell.angle_alpha   90.00
_cell.angle_beta   90.00
_cell.angle_gamma   90.00
#
_symmetry.space_group_name_H-M   'P 1'
#
loop_
_entity.id
_entity.type
_entity.pdbx_description
1 polymer ?
#
loop_
_entity_poly.entity_id
_entity_poly.type
_entity_poly.pdbx_seq_one_letter_code
_entity_poly.pdbx_strand_id
1 'polypeptide(L)'
;MTALDISQLQSALRSGQTTLTALVQTLTAHIDADDRTEVWIHRVPVTQLLERAKTLESIAAEAGDSVYEQPPLFGVPFAVKDNFDVAGMPTTAACPAFAYTPKENAHVVQLLLDSGAILMGKTNLDQFATGLVGVRSPYGAVRNAQDPAYVSGGSSSGSAVAVARGYVSFALGTDTAGSGRVPAGFNGIVGLKPSLGLFSSRGVVPACRTLDCPSIFAGDVL
;
A
#
# COMPACT_ATOMS: atom_id res chain seq x y z
N MET A 1 3.48 -15.25 13.03
CA MET A 1 3.50 -14.03 12.20
C MET A 1 2.53 -13.06 12.86
N THR A 2 2.94 -11.82 13.14
CA THR A 2 2.05 -10.81 13.75
C THR A 2 0.87 -10.58 12.81
N ALA A 3 -0.36 -10.65 13.32
CA ALA A 3 -1.53 -10.34 12.51
C ALA A 3 -1.45 -8.87 12.06
N LEU A 4 -1.67 -8.63 10.77
CA LEU A 4 -1.67 -7.28 10.19
C LEU A 4 -3.06 -6.64 10.16
N ASP A 5 -4.03 -7.26 10.84
CA ASP A 5 -5.26 -6.58 11.24
C ASP A 5 -4.89 -5.31 12.04
N ILE A 6 -5.51 -4.19 11.70
CA ILE A 6 -5.14 -2.87 12.23
C ILE A 6 -5.37 -2.83 13.74
N SER A 7 -6.52 -3.35 14.20
CA SER A 7 -6.89 -3.32 15.63
C SER A 7 -5.95 -4.17 16.48
N GLN A 8 -5.62 -5.38 16.02
CA GLN A 8 -4.69 -6.28 16.69
C GLN A 8 -3.26 -5.74 16.67
N LEU A 9 -2.82 -5.15 15.55
CA LEU A 9 -1.51 -4.54 15.44
C LEU A 9 -1.33 -3.40 16.44
N GLN A 10 -2.31 -2.49 16.52
CA GLN A 10 -2.27 -1.38 17.47
C GLN A 10 -2.35 -1.87 18.92
N SER A 11 -3.10 -2.93 19.20
CA SER A 11 -3.11 -3.57 20.53
C SER A 11 -1.75 -4.17 20.90
N ALA A 12 -1.08 -4.83 19.95
CA ALA A 12 0.25 -5.41 20.14
C ALA A 12 1.33 -4.34 20.35
N LEU A 13 1.23 -3.20 19.65
CA LEU A 13 2.12 -2.06 19.83
C LEU A 13 1.89 -1.39 21.20
N ARG A 14 0.64 -1.15 21.58
CA ARG A 14 0.25 -0.54 22.87
C ARG A 14 0.69 -1.39 24.06
N SER A 15 0.50 -2.70 23.99
CA SER A 15 0.90 -3.63 25.07
C SER A 15 2.41 -3.90 25.12
N GLY A 16 3.18 -3.40 24.16
CA GLY A 16 4.62 -3.68 24.04
C GLY A 16 4.94 -5.12 23.61
N GLN A 17 3.96 -5.87 23.11
CA GLN A 17 4.18 -7.21 22.54
C GLN A 17 5.09 -7.16 21.31
N THR A 18 5.04 -6.06 20.55
CA THR A 18 5.99 -5.73 19.48
C THR A 18 6.32 -4.25 19.51
N THR A 19 7.45 -3.87 18.92
CA THR A 19 7.80 -2.48 18.63
C THR A 19 7.62 -2.18 17.14
N LEU A 20 7.60 -0.91 16.73
CA LEU A 20 7.51 -0.54 15.31
C LEU A 20 8.78 -0.93 14.57
N THR A 21 9.94 -0.79 15.21
CA THR A 21 11.22 -1.22 14.66
C THR A 21 11.22 -2.73 14.41
N ALA A 22 10.76 -3.52 15.38
CA ALA A 22 10.66 -4.98 15.24
C ALA A 22 9.64 -5.39 14.17
N LEU A 23 8.50 -4.69 14.09
CA LEU A 23 7.49 -4.89 13.05
C LEU A 23 8.08 -4.64 11.66
N VAL A 24 8.71 -3.49 11.44
CA VAL A 24 9.35 -3.13 10.16
C VAL A 24 10.38 -4.19 9.77
N GLN A 25 11.26 -4.59 10.68
CA GLN A 25 12.27 -5.62 10.42
C GLN A 25 11.62 -6.94 9.98
N THR A 26 10.58 -7.36 10.71
CA THR A 26 9.83 -8.59 10.41
C THR A 26 9.19 -8.53 9.02
N LEU A 27 8.54 -7.42 8.69
CA LEU A 27 7.88 -7.26 7.39
C LEU A 27 8.88 -7.19 6.24
N THR A 28 9.98 -6.46 6.39
CA THR A 28 11.01 -6.39 5.36
C THR A 28 11.67 -7.75 5.12
N ALA A 29 11.95 -8.51 6.19
CA ALA A 29 12.49 -9.85 6.08
C ALA A 29 11.50 -10.82 5.42
N HIS A 30 10.20 -10.71 5.74
CA HIS A 30 9.14 -11.50 5.10
C HIS A 30 9.04 -11.19 3.60
N ILE A 31 9.02 -9.90 3.23
CA ILE A 31 8.98 -9.46 1.83
C ILE A 31 10.20 -9.97 1.06
N ASP A 32 11.40 -9.90 1.65
CA ASP A 32 12.63 -10.34 1.00
C ASP A 32 12.67 -11.88 0.84
N ALA A 33 12.10 -12.63 1.78
CA ALA A 33 12.07 -14.09 1.75
C ALA A 33 11.02 -14.67 0.78
N ASP A 34 9.97 -13.92 0.43
CA ASP A 34 8.84 -14.45 -0.35
C ASP A 34 9.08 -14.50 -1.87
N ASP A 35 10.21 -13.96 -2.37
CA ASP A 35 10.60 -13.95 -3.79
C ASP A 35 9.46 -13.45 -4.73
N ARG A 36 8.78 -12.38 -4.31
CA ARG A 36 7.70 -11.70 -5.05
C ARG A 36 8.12 -10.30 -5.50
N THR A 37 9.29 -10.19 -6.10
CA THR A 37 9.85 -8.90 -6.54
C THR A 37 8.91 -8.13 -7.48
N GLU A 38 8.08 -8.85 -8.26
CA GLU A 38 7.12 -8.26 -9.19
C GLU A 38 6.01 -7.45 -8.52
N VAL A 39 5.80 -7.59 -7.21
CA VAL A 39 4.76 -6.85 -6.46
C VAL A 39 5.11 -5.36 -6.34
N TRP A 40 6.38 -5.01 -6.41
CA TRP A 40 6.89 -3.67 -6.11
C TRP A 40 7.55 -3.04 -7.34
N ILE A 41 7.36 -1.74 -7.52
CA ILE A 41 8.17 -0.94 -8.46
C ILE A 41 9.23 -0.17 -7.67
N HIS A 42 8.84 0.44 -6.55
CA HIS A 42 9.76 1.16 -5.67
C HIS A 42 9.48 0.81 -4.21
N ARG A 43 10.45 0.23 -3.50
CA ARG A 43 10.36 0.03 -2.05
C ARG A 43 11.02 1.19 -1.33
N VAL A 44 10.48 1.60 -0.19
CA VAL A 44 11.19 2.50 0.71
C VAL A 44 12.41 1.75 1.27
N PRO A 45 13.62 2.35 1.26
CA PRO A 45 14.80 1.71 1.83
C PRO A 45 14.57 1.32 3.30
N VAL A 46 15.03 0.14 3.69
CA VAL A 46 14.87 -0.39 5.06
C VAL A 46 15.42 0.59 6.10
N THR A 47 16.53 1.27 5.80
CA THR A 47 17.10 2.30 6.69
C THR A 47 16.11 3.43 6.97
N GLN A 48 15.42 3.94 5.95
CA GLN A 48 14.41 5.00 6.11
C GLN A 48 13.16 4.50 6.82
N LEU A 49 12.75 3.24 6.60
CA LEU A 49 11.64 2.64 7.34
C LEU A 49 11.96 2.52 8.84
N LEU A 50 13.19 2.12 9.18
CA LEU A 50 13.64 2.03 10.56
C LEU A 50 13.79 3.41 11.22
N GLU A 51 14.24 4.43 10.48
CA GLU A 51 14.24 5.81 10.96
C GLU A 51 12.83 6.30 11.27
N ARG A 52 11.88 6.07 10.36
CA ARG A 52 10.47 6.41 10.58
C ARG A 52 9.88 5.67 11.78
N ALA A 53 10.15 4.38 11.90
CA ALA A 53 9.69 3.56 13.03
C ALA A 53 10.20 4.14 14.36
N LYS A 54 11.49 4.47 14.45
CA LYS A 54 12.08 5.10 15.65
C LYS A 54 11.46 6.46 15.96
N THR A 55 11.24 7.30 14.95
CA THR A 55 10.55 8.60 15.15
C THR A 55 9.15 8.41 15.75
N LEU A 56 8.38 7.44 15.24
CA LEU A 56 7.06 7.14 15.77
C LEU A 56 7.13 6.53 17.18
N GLU A 57 8.12 5.67 17.47
CA GLU A 57 8.34 5.15 18.82
C GLU A 57 8.65 6.27 19.82
N SER A 58 9.47 7.27 19.45
CA SER A 58 9.73 8.45 20.28
C SER A 58 8.46 9.26 20.53
N ILE A 59 7.65 9.49 19.49
CA ILE A 59 6.35 10.19 19.64
C ILE A 59 5.43 9.41 20.59
N ALA A 60 5.36 8.09 20.48
CA ALA A 60 4.55 7.26 21.36
C ALA A 60 5.05 7.30 22.81
N ALA A 61 6.37 7.32 23.03
CA ALA A 61 6.95 7.44 24.36
C ALA A 61 6.63 8.79 25.03
N GLU A 62 6.56 9.87 24.26
CA GLU A 62 6.22 11.21 24.75
C GLU A 62 4.71 11.40 24.98
N ALA A 63 3.87 10.90 24.06
CA ALA A 63 2.42 11.07 24.10
C ALA A 63 1.67 10.00 24.93
N GLY A 64 2.32 8.88 25.24
CA GLY A 64 1.71 7.71 25.89
C GLY A 64 0.73 6.96 24.96
N ASP A 65 -0.06 6.06 25.54
CA ASP A 65 -0.92 5.13 24.79
C ASP A 65 -2.01 5.80 23.95
N SER A 66 -2.31 7.08 24.22
CA SER A 66 -3.32 7.85 23.50
C SER A 66 -3.04 7.97 22.00
N VAL A 67 -1.76 7.87 21.59
CA VAL A 67 -1.35 7.92 20.18
C VAL A 67 -1.90 6.75 19.36
N TYR A 68 -2.20 5.62 20.02
CA TYR A 68 -2.80 4.45 19.39
C TYR A 68 -4.33 4.50 19.36
N GLU A 69 -4.93 5.58 19.87
CA GLU A 69 -6.37 5.86 19.77
C GLU A 69 -6.63 7.02 18.79
N GLN A 70 -5.73 8.01 18.76
CA GLN A 70 -5.65 9.05 17.74
C GLN A 70 -4.18 9.43 17.51
N PRO A 71 -3.63 9.34 16.29
CA PRO A 71 -4.31 9.15 15.00
C PRO A 71 -4.65 7.67 14.65
N PRO A 72 -5.66 7.43 13.79
CA PRO A 72 -6.27 6.11 13.61
C PRO A 72 -5.34 5.06 12.96
N LEU A 73 -4.22 5.48 12.36
CA LEU A 73 -3.31 4.60 11.63
C LEU A 73 -1.87 4.69 12.13
N PHE A 74 -1.67 5.12 13.38
CA PHE A 74 -0.34 5.28 13.94
C PHE A 74 0.46 3.97 13.88
N GLY A 75 1.58 3.99 13.17
CA GLY A 75 2.46 2.84 13.02
C GLY A 75 1.97 1.76 12.05
N VAL A 76 0.82 1.95 11.39
CA VAL A 76 0.23 0.94 10.51
C VAL A 76 0.95 0.94 9.15
N PRO A 77 1.50 -0.21 8.69
CA PRO A 77 2.20 -0.31 7.42
C PRO A 77 1.23 -0.35 6.24
N PHE A 78 1.48 0.44 5.20
CA PHE A 78 0.66 0.49 3.99
C PHE A 78 1.49 0.57 2.71
N ALA A 79 0.88 0.21 1.60
CA ALA A 79 1.46 0.39 0.27
C ALA A 79 0.56 1.27 -0.61
N VAL A 80 1.12 1.84 -1.67
CA VAL A 80 0.36 2.61 -2.67
C VAL A 80 0.64 2.09 -4.06
N LYS A 81 -0.35 2.11 -4.95
CA LYS A 81 -0.13 1.84 -6.36
C LYS A 81 0.79 2.89 -6.98
N ASP A 82 1.68 2.50 -7.91
CA ASP A 82 2.68 3.41 -8.50
C ASP A 82 2.11 4.52 -9.42
N ASN A 83 0.78 4.68 -9.49
CA ASN A 83 0.14 5.84 -10.08
C ASN A 83 -0.29 6.91 -9.04
N PHE A 84 0.05 6.73 -7.77
CA PHE A 84 -0.07 7.75 -6.73
C PHE A 84 1.25 8.48 -6.54
N ASP A 85 1.19 9.80 -6.47
CA ASP A 85 2.34 10.63 -6.14
C ASP A 85 2.75 10.45 -4.68
N VAL A 86 4.05 10.26 -4.48
CA VAL A 86 4.73 10.24 -3.19
C VAL A 86 5.95 11.12 -3.34
N ALA A 87 6.03 12.21 -2.58
CA ALA A 87 7.07 13.21 -2.69
C ALA A 87 8.46 12.57 -2.60
N GLY A 88 9.34 12.88 -3.56
CA GLY A 88 10.70 12.34 -3.61
C GLY A 88 10.84 10.89 -4.10
N MET A 89 9.75 10.16 -4.33
CA MET A 89 9.76 8.81 -4.95
C MET A 89 9.23 8.87 -6.38
N PRO A 90 9.92 8.28 -7.38
CA PRO A 90 9.42 8.28 -8.76
C PRO A 90 8.01 7.69 -8.86
N THR A 91 7.15 8.32 -9.66
CA THR A 91 5.85 7.83 -10.10
C THR A 91 6.00 7.44 -11.57
N THR A 92 5.82 6.16 -11.90
CA THR A 92 6.02 5.66 -13.27
C THR A 92 4.71 5.23 -13.93
N ALA A 93 3.67 4.92 -13.15
CA ALA A 93 2.46 4.26 -13.64
C ALA A 93 2.78 3.00 -14.47
N ALA A 94 3.82 2.26 -14.06
CA ALA A 94 4.43 1.12 -14.77
C ALA A 94 4.93 1.45 -16.18
N CYS A 95 5.32 2.71 -16.44
CA CYS A 95 5.92 3.16 -17.70
C CYS A 95 7.25 3.89 -17.41
N PRO A 96 8.42 3.23 -17.56
CA PRO A 96 9.72 3.82 -17.25
C PRO A 96 9.98 5.16 -17.97
N ALA A 97 9.55 5.29 -19.23
CA ALA A 97 9.75 6.50 -20.01
C ALA A 97 8.85 7.68 -19.59
N PHE A 98 7.78 7.42 -18.83
CA PHE A 98 6.88 8.45 -18.30
C PHE A 98 7.32 8.95 -16.91
N ALA A 99 8.28 8.26 -16.28
CA ALA A 99 8.63 8.49 -14.88
C ALA A 99 8.95 9.96 -14.58
N TYR A 100 8.41 10.44 -13.46
CA TYR A 100 8.74 11.74 -12.87
C TYR A 100 8.82 11.60 -11.35
N THR A 101 9.52 12.54 -10.70
CA THR A 101 9.57 12.60 -9.23
C THR A 101 8.70 13.76 -8.75
N PRO A 102 7.53 13.51 -8.13
CA PRO A 102 6.66 14.56 -7.62
C PRO A 102 7.30 15.27 -6.42
N LYS A 103 6.97 16.55 -6.26
CA LYS A 103 7.37 17.38 -5.11
C LYS A 103 6.40 17.28 -3.94
N GLU A 104 5.16 16.88 -4.21
CA GLU A 104 4.09 16.75 -3.22
C GLU A 104 3.54 15.33 -3.24
N ASN A 105 3.01 14.90 -2.09
CA ASN A 105 2.25 13.66 -2.00
C ASN A 105 0.88 13.84 -2.65
N ALA A 106 0.32 12.75 -3.20
CA ALA A 106 -1.10 12.69 -3.49
C ALA A 106 -1.91 12.99 -2.21
N HIS A 107 -3.07 13.63 -2.35
CA HIS A 107 -3.80 14.12 -1.18
C HIS A 107 -4.13 13.01 -0.18
N VAL A 108 -4.61 11.86 -0.68
CA VAL A 108 -4.90 10.70 0.16
C VAL A 108 -3.65 10.09 0.79
N VAL A 109 -2.50 10.14 0.12
CA VAL A 109 -1.23 9.66 0.68
C VAL A 109 -0.80 10.56 1.84
N GLN A 110 -0.91 11.88 1.67
CA GLN A 110 -0.58 12.84 2.74
C GLN A 110 -1.43 12.59 3.99
N LEU A 111 -2.75 12.39 3.83
CA LEU A 111 -3.64 12.11 4.96
C LEU A 111 -3.23 10.84 5.73
N LEU A 112 -2.79 9.80 5.04
CA LEU A 112 -2.33 8.56 5.68
C LEU A 112 -1.00 8.77 6.43
N LEU A 113 -0.05 9.50 5.83
CA LEU A 113 1.23 9.82 6.47
C LEU A 113 1.04 10.71 7.71
N ASP A 114 0.15 11.70 7.62
CA ASP A 114 -0.23 12.59 8.73
C ASP A 114 -0.93 11.81 9.85
N SER A 115 -1.63 10.72 9.50
CA SER A 115 -2.24 9.78 10.45
C SER A 115 -1.23 8.81 11.09
N GLY A 116 0.07 8.99 10.86
CA GLY A 116 1.13 8.16 11.44
C GLY A 116 1.37 6.83 10.74
N ALA A 117 0.75 6.57 9.59
CA ALA A 117 0.97 5.34 8.83
C ALA A 117 2.40 5.28 8.26
N ILE A 118 2.89 4.07 8.03
CA ILE A 118 4.24 3.79 7.50
C ILE A 118 4.12 3.30 6.06
N LEU A 119 4.56 4.13 5.11
CA LEU A 119 4.59 3.74 3.69
C LEU A 119 5.72 2.75 3.43
N MET A 120 5.38 1.54 2.97
CA MET A 120 6.36 0.50 2.60
C MET A 120 6.88 0.64 1.16
N GLY A 121 6.07 1.21 0.26
CA GLY A 121 6.49 1.44 -1.12
C GLY A 121 5.36 1.63 -2.14
N LYS A 122 5.78 1.81 -3.39
CA LYS A 122 4.98 1.89 -4.61
C LYS A 122 4.89 0.49 -5.24
N THR A 123 3.67 -0.01 -5.39
CA THR A 123 3.35 -1.34 -5.92
C THR A 123 3.12 -1.32 -7.42
N ASN A 124 3.36 -2.47 -8.04
CA ASN A 124 3.19 -2.69 -9.48
C ASN A 124 1.72 -2.66 -9.90
N LEU A 125 1.49 -2.41 -11.19
CA LEU A 125 0.17 -2.22 -11.81
C LEU A 125 0.19 -2.61 -13.29
N ASP A 126 -0.99 -2.85 -13.87
CA ASP A 126 -1.12 -2.75 -15.33
C ASP A 126 -0.83 -1.29 -15.74
N GLN A 127 0.04 -1.11 -16.74
CA GLN A 127 0.56 0.19 -17.19
C GLN A 127 -0.56 1.20 -17.47
N PHE A 128 -0.38 2.42 -16.95
CA PHE A 128 -1.39 3.50 -16.96
C PHE A 128 -2.78 3.06 -16.47
N ALA A 129 -2.80 2.13 -15.52
CA ALA A 129 -4.01 1.51 -15.00
C ALA A 129 -4.91 0.82 -16.05
N THR A 130 -4.38 0.49 -17.25
CA THR A 130 -5.15 -0.01 -18.39
C THR A 130 -5.05 -1.54 -18.52
N GLY A 131 -5.80 -2.22 -17.67
CA GLY A 131 -5.91 -3.68 -17.65
C GLY A 131 -6.69 -4.17 -16.45
N LEU A 132 -7.07 -5.45 -16.48
CA LEU A 132 -7.75 -6.14 -15.37
C LEU A 132 -7.03 -7.45 -14.99
N VAL A 133 -5.75 -7.57 -15.34
CA VAL A 133 -5.02 -8.85 -15.30
C VAL A 133 -3.69 -8.78 -14.54
N GLY A 134 -3.07 -7.61 -14.39
CA GLY A 134 -1.82 -7.46 -13.65
C GLY A 134 -0.57 -7.95 -14.39
N VAL A 135 -0.69 -8.25 -15.69
CA VAL A 135 0.41 -8.76 -16.53
C VAL A 135 1.01 -7.71 -17.46
N ARG A 136 0.36 -6.54 -17.59
CA ARG A 136 0.74 -5.48 -18.54
C ARG A 136 1.70 -4.50 -17.88
N SER A 137 2.82 -5.00 -17.37
CA SER A 137 3.85 -4.18 -16.73
C SER A 137 5.24 -4.60 -17.21
N PRO A 138 6.13 -3.64 -17.56
CA PRO A 138 7.53 -3.93 -17.84
C PRO A 138 8.30 -4.36 -16.58
N TYR A 139 7.71 -4.19 -15.39
CA TYR A 139 8.26 -4.65 -14.10
C TYR A 139 7.86 -6.10 -13.78
N GLY A 140 7.28 -6.82 -14.74
CA GLY A 140 6.88 -8.21 -14.61
C GLY A 140 5.40 -8.40 -14.32
N ALA A 141 4.91 -9.59 -14.66
CA ALA A 141 3.53 -9.98 -14.42
C ALA A 141 3.32 -10.35 -12.95
N VAL A 142 2.38 -9.67 -12.29
CA VAL A 142 2.07 -9.93 -10.88
C VAL A 142 1.27 -11.22 -10.75
N ARG A 143 1.90 -12.23 -10.16
CA ARG A 143 1.31 -13.55 -9.89
C ARG A 143 0.22 -13.44 -8.82
N ASN A 144 -0.79 -14.31 -8.85
CA ASN A 144 -1.79 -14.36 -7.78
C ASN A 144 -1.14 -14.68 -6.41
N ALA A 145 -1.78 -14.24 -5.32
CA ALA A 145 -1.26 -14.44 -3.96
C ALA A 145 -1.40 -15.89 -3.45
N GLN A 146 -2.43 -16.61 -3.92
CA GLN A 146 -2.74 -17.99 -3.51
C GLN A 146 -2.13 -19.02 -4.47
N ASP A 147 -2.34 -18.86 -5.79
CA ASP A 147 -1.81 -19.77 -6.80
C ASP A 147 -1.02 -19.02 -7.89
N PRO A 148 0.33 -19.06 -7.85
CA PRO A 148 1.18 -18.35 -8.79
C PRO A 148 0.98 -18.67 -10.28
N ALA A 149 0.27 -19.77 -10.62
CA ALA A 149 -0.07 -20.10 -12.00
C ALA A 149 -1.17 -19.17 -12.58
N TYR A 150 -1.89 -18.44 -11.73
CA TYR A 150 -2.98 -17.55 -12.11
C TYR A 150 -2.60 -16.07 -12.02
N VAL A 151 -3.37 -15.25 -12.71
CA VAL A 151 -3.23 -13.79 -12.66
C VAL A 151 -3.66 -13.22 -11.31
N SER A 152 -2.96 -12.19 -10.84
CA SER A 152 -3.39 -11.42 -9.67
C SER A 152 -4.65 -10.58 -9.93
N GLY A 153 -5.00 -10.35 -11.19
CA GLY A 153 -6.00 -9.35 -11.55
C GLY A 153 -5.39 -7.96 -11.61
N GLY A 154 -6.16 -6.96 -12.04
CA GLY A 154 -5.61 -5.63 -12.27
C GLY A 154 -6.68 -4.55 -12.35
N SER A 155 -6.30 -3.29 -12.54
CA SER A 155 -4.92 -2.85 -12.73
C SER A 155 -4.13 -2.64 -11.44
N SER A 156 -4.75 -2.68 -10.25
CA SER A 156 -4.05 -2.51 -8.96
C SER A 156 -3.49 -3.83 -8.42
N SER A 157 -2.69 -4.50 -9.25
CA SER A 157 -2.24 -5.88 -9.02
C SER A 157 -1.33 -6.02 -7.80
N GLY A 158 -0.25 -5.24 -7.75
CA GLY A 158 0.71 -5.28 -6.64
C GLY A 158 0.07 -4.88 -5.31
N SER A 159 -0.82 -3.89 -5.30
CA SER A 159 -1.56 -3.48 -4.08
C SER A 159 -2.34 -4.64 -3.47
N ALA A 160 -3.09 -5.39 -4.29
CA ALA A 160 -3.88 -6.51 -3.78
C ALA A 160 -3.00 -7.66 -3.29
N VAL A 161 -1.94 -8.01 -4.03
CA VAL A 161 -1.02 -9.08 -3.60
C VAL A 161 -0.25 -8.68 -2.34
N ALA A 162 0.16 -7.42 -2.19
CA ALA A 162 0.84 -6.95 -0.99
C ALA A 162 0.00 -7.13 0.28
N VAL A 163 -1.31 -6.87 0.20
CA VAL A 163 -2.24 -7.13 1.32
C VAL A 163 -2.45 -8.64 1.51
N ALA A 164 -2.76 -9.37 0.45
CA ALA A 164 -3.07 -10.80 0.54
C ALA A 164 -1.89 -11.68 1.02
N ARG A 165 -0.65 -11.25 0.78
CA ARG A 165 0.57 -11.92 1.28
C ARG A 165 1.01 -11.44 2.67
N GLY A 166 0.29 -10.49 3.26
CA GLY A 166 0.63 -9.94 4.57
C GLY A 166 1.93 -9.14 4.58
N TYR A 167 2.20 -8.37 3.51
CA TYR A 167 3.33 -7.43 3.49
C TYR A 167 2.98 -6.09 4.13
N VAL A 168 1.70 -5.72 4.08
CA VAL A 168 1.13 -4.48 4.58
C VAL A 168 -0.27 -4.75 5.12
N SER A 169 -0.74 -3.91 6.05
CA SER A 169 -2.09 -4.01 6.60
C SER A 169 -3.16 -3.60 5.59
N PHE A 170 -2.87 -2.58 4.78
CA PHE A 170 -3.75 -2.12 3.72
C PHE A 170 -2.95 -1.52 2.57
N ALA A 171 -3.60 -1.34 1.41
CA ALA A 171 -2.98 -0.68 0.27
C ALA A 171 -3.95 0.21 -0.49
N LEU A 172 -3.42 1.30 -1.06
CA LEU A 172 -4.15 2.12 -2.01
C LEU A 172 -4.06 1.52 -3.42
N GLY A 173 -5.21 1.48 -4.09
CA GLY A 173 -5.36 1.19 -5.51
C GLY A 173 -6.15 2.28 -6.22
N THR A 174 -6.46 2.05 -7.49
CA THR A 174 -7.46 2.83 -8.20
C THR A 174 -8.47 1.91 -8.86
N ASP A 175 -9.72 2.35 -8.99
CA ASP A 175 -10.77 1.67 -9.72
C ASP A 175 -11.38 2.63 -10.76
N THR A 176 -11.33 2.20 -12.01
CA THR A 176 -11.91 2.90 -13.17
C THR A 176 -12.89 1.98 -13.88
N ALA A 177 -12.43 0.79 -14.30
CA ALA A 177 -13.26 -0.27 -14.88
C ALA A 177 -13.68 -1.31 -13.81
N GLY A 178 -12.70 -1.77 -13.05
CA GLY A 178 -12.86 -2.72 -11.94
C GLY A 178 -11.59 -2.86 -11.12
N SER A 179 -10.67 -1.91 -11.26
CA SER A 179 -9.27 -2.07 -10.90
C SER A 179 -8.97 -2.08 -9.40
N GLY A 180 -9.97 -1.77 -8.58
CA GLY A 180 -9.96 -1.89 -7.11
C GLY A 180 -10.77 -3.08 -6.60
N ARG A 181 -11.57 -3.74 -7.47
CA ARG A 181 -12.49 -4.83 -7.09
C ARG A 181 -12.08 -6.19 -7.67
N VAL A 182 -11.67 -6.24 -8.93
CA VAL A 182 -11.19 -7.46 -9.61
C VAL A 182 -9.97 -8.07 -8.89
N PRO A 183 -8.87 -7.33 -8.66
CA PRO A 183 -7.72 -7.90 -7.96
C PRO A 183 -8.03 -8.23 -6.50
N ALA A 184 -8.98 -7.57 -5.84
CA ALA A 184 -9.44 -7.98 -4.50
C ALA A 184 -10.09 -9.36 -4.55
N GLY A 185 -11.05 -9.56 -5.46
CA GLY A 185 -11.75 -10.83 -5.64
C GLY A 185 -10.81 -11.98 -6.01
N PHE A 186 -9.79 -11.74 -6.83
CA PHE A 186 -8.85 -12.78 -7.25
C PHE A 186 -7.87 -13.19 -6.14
N ASN A 187 -7.56 -12.30 -5.20
CA ASN A 187 -6.61 -12.61 -4.11
C ASN A 187 -7.30 -12.86 -2.77
N GLY A 188 -8.64 -12.91 -2.74
CA GLY A 188 -9.42 -13.27 -1.55
C GLY A 188 -9.37 -12.23 -0.43
N ILE A 189 -9.34 -10.94 -0.78
CA ILE A 189 -9.27 -9.81 0.17
C ILE A 189 -10.41 -8.81 -0.06
N VAL A 190 -10.54 -7.84 0.84
CA VAL A 190 -11.51 -6.75 0.70
C VAL A 190 -11.01 -5.70 -0.29
N GLY A 191 -11.90 -5.24 -1.17
CA GLY A 191 -11.65 -4.15 -2.10
C GLY A 191 -12.80 -3.14 -2.08
N LEU A 192 -12.55 -1.94 -1.55
CA LEU A 192 -13.53 -0.86 -1.47
C LEU A 192 -13.28 0.16 -2.57
N LYS A 193 -14.23 0.27 -3.51
CA LYS A 193 -14.34 1.42 -4.40
C LYS A 193 -15.39 2.39 -3.84
N PRO A 194 -15.00 3.54 -3.27
CA PRO A 194 -15.95 4.49 -2.74
C PRO A 194 -16.81 5.15 -3.83
N SER A 195 -17.77 5.97 -3.40
CA SER A 195 -18.51 6.87 -4.29
C SER A 195 -17.53 7.81 -4.99
N LEU A 196 -17.77 8.08 -6.27
CA LEU A 196 -16.92 8.96 -7.08
C LEU A 196 -16.85 10.34 -6.41
N GLY A 197 -15.63 10.86 -6.24
CA GLY A 197 -15.37 12.15 -5.60
C GLY A 197 -15.24 12.11 -4.07
N LEU A 198 -15.59 11.00 -3.40
CA LEU A 198 -15.41 10.89 -1.94
C LEU A 198 -13.93 10.99 -1.55
N PHE A 199 -13.06 10.32 -2.30
CA PHE A 199 -11.60 10.45 -2.16
C PHE A 199 -11.04 11.33 -3.27
N SER A 200 -10.17 12.25 -2.90
CA SER A 200 -9.49 13.14 -3.85
C SER A 200 -8.56 12.34 -4.76
N SER A 201 -8.67 12.58 -6.07
CA SER A 201 -7.72 12.07 -7.07
C SER A 201 -6.53 13.02 -7.31
N ARG A 202 -6.36 14.08 -6.51
CA ARG A 202 -5.21 14.99 -6.63
C ARG A 202 -3.90 14.23 -6.34
N GLY A 203 -2.98 14.30 -7.30
CA GLY A 203 -1.71 13.56 -7.29
C GLY A 203 -1.86 12.08 -7.69
N VAL A 204 -2.94 11.72 -8.38
CA VAL A 204 -3.10 10.40 -9.00
C VAL A 204 -3.00 10.55 -10.52
N VAL A 205 -2.11 9.80 -11.16
CA VAL A 205 -2.00 9.79 -12.63
C VAL A 205 -3.32 9.27 -13.21
N PRO A 206 -4.03 10.07 -14.03
CA PRO A 206 -5.37 9.72 -14.49
C PRO A 206 -5.34 8.61 -15.54
N ALA A 207 -6.32 7.72 -15.48
CA ALA A 207 -6.64 6.76 -16.54
C ALA A 207 -7.87 7.24 -17.32
N CYS A 208 -9.00 7.42 -16.65
CA CYS A 208 -10.18 8.10 -17.16
C CYS A 208 -10.68 9.06 -16.07
N ARG A 209 -10.22 10.32 -16.13
CA ARG A 209 -10.38 11.31 -15.05
C ARG A 209 -11.80 11.43 -14.47
N THR A 210 -12.83 11.26 -15.29
CA THR A 210 -14.24 11.36 -14.87
C THR A 210 -14.78 10.12 -14.16
N LEU A 211 -14.04 9.01 -14.17
CA LEU A 211 -14.42 7.72 -13.61
C LEU A 211 -13.46 7.23 -12.52
N ASP A 212 -12.22 7.74 -12.52
CA ASP A 212 -11.16 7.29 -11.62
C ASP A 212 -11.51 7.53 -10.15
N CYS A 213 -11.39 6.46 -9.36
CA CYS A 213 -11.62 6.49 -7.93
C CYS A 213 -10.42 5.87 -7.20
N PRO A 214 -9.72 6.60 -6.31
CA PRO A 214 -8.85 5.96 -5.33
C PRO A 214 -9.62 4.90 -4.54
N SER A 215 -9.06 3.70 -4.43
CA SER A 215 -9.69 2.54 -3.78
C SER A 215 -8.79 1.99 -2.68
N ILE A 216 -9.37 1.20 -1.78
CA ILE A 216 -8.65 0.58 -0.65
C ILE A 216 -8.70 -0.94 -0.78
N PHE A 217 -7.57 -1.59 -0.51
CA PHE A 217 -7.47 -3.03 -0.23
C PHE A 217 -7.15 -3.24 1.24
N ALA A 218 -7.82 -4.20 1.88
CA ALA A 218 -7.61 -4.56 3.29
C ALA A 218 -7.92 -6.06 3.53
N GLY A 219 -7.48 -6.58 4.68
CA GLY A 219 -7.75 -7.97 5.08
C GLY A 219 -9.22 -8.22 5.46
N ASP A 220 -9.91 -7.19 5.95
CA ASP A 220 -11.27 -7.24 6.48
C ASP A 220 -11.99 -5.89 6.28
N VAL A 221 -13.21 -5.79 6.82
CA VAL A 221 -14.10 -4.61 6.72
C VAL A 221 -14.17 -3.81 8.02
N LEU A 222 -13.75 -4.41 9.15
CA LEU A 222 -14.04 -3.94 10.51
C LEU A 222 -12.87 -3.22 11.15
#